data_AF-A0A2P5WD36-F1
#
_entry.id   AF-A0A2P5WD36-F1
#
_cell.length_a   1.000
_cell.length_b   1.000
_cell.length_c   1.000
_cell.angle_alpha   90.00
_cell.angle_beta   90.00
_cell.angle_gamma   90.00
#
_symmetry.space_group_name_H-M   'P 1'
#
loop_
_entity.id
_entity.type
_entity.pdbx_description
1 polymer ?
#
loop_
_entity_poly.entity_id
_entity_poly.type
_entity_poly.pdbx_seq_one_letter_code
_entity_poly.pdbx_strand_id
1 'polypeptide(L)' 'MKNSYLLLLLVSFLILSPGLGIKTGQLAEAACMMSPIHLPNCSHEACVQSCVEKYGECINGGCIDYQTCCCRF' A
#
# COMPACT_ATOMS: atom_id res chain seq x y z
N MET A 1 17.16 4.24 -44.10
CA MET A 1 16.14 4.82 -43.19
C MET A 1 15.29 3.69 -42.59
N LYS A 2 15.85 2.85 -41.69
CA LYS A 2 15.14 1.68 -41.15
C LYS A 2 15.14 1.62 -39.60
N ASN A 3 15.86 2.54 -38.95
CA ASN A 3 16.03 2.57 -37.48
C ASN A 3 15.09 3.53 -36.74
N SER A 4 14.39 4.45 -37.43
CA SER A 4 13.50 5.43 -36.77
C SER A 4 12.18 4.84 -36.28
N TYR A 5 11.69 3.76 -36.90
CA TYR A 5 10.42 3.13 -36.50
C TYR A 5 10.53 2.38 -35.17
N LEU A 6 11.73 1.87 -34.85
CA LEU A 6 11.99 1.11 -33.62
C LEU A 6 11.92 2.03 -32.39
N LEU A 7 12.44 3.26 -32.52
CA LEU A 7 12.33 4.30 -31.49
C LEU A 7 10.88 4.75 -31.28
N LEU A 8 10.11 4.91 -32.36
CA LEU A 8 8.69 5.28 -32.25
C LEU A 8 7.86 4.18 -31.56
N LEU A 9 8.12 2.91 -31.87
CA LEU A 9 7.44 1.78 -31.23
C LEU A 9 7.77 1.67 -29.73
N LEU A 10 9.03 1.92 -29.33
CA LEU A 10 9.43 1.95 -27.93
C LEU A 10 8.74 3.06 -27.14
N VAL A 11 8.59 4.25 -27.73
CA VAL A 11 7.87 5.37 -27.10
C VAL A 11 6.38 5.06 -26.99
N SER A 12 5.76 4.46 -28.02
CA SER A 12 4.37 4.02 -27.93
C SER A 12 4.16 2.99 -26.82
N PHE A 13 5.10 2.05 -26.64
CA PHE A 13 5.03 1.04 -25.59
C PHE A 13 5.12 1.64 -24.18
N LEU A 14 5.96 2.66 -23.97
CA LEU A 14 6.10 3.37 -22.69
C LEU A 14 4.84 4.16 -22.31
N ILE A 15 4.16 4.77 -23.28
CA ILE A 15 2.92 5.53 -23.05
C ILE A 15 1.73 4.59 -22.81
N LEU A 16 1.76 3.39 -23.42
CA LEU A 16 0.67 2.40 -23.36
C LEU A 16 0.88 1.30 -22.32
N SER A 17 1.97 1.28 -21.57
CA SER A 17 1.99 0.54 -20.31
C SER A 17 0.96 1.23 -19.41
N PRO A 18 -0.19 0.61 -19.09
CA PRO A 18 -0.99 1.09 -17.98
C PRO A 18 -0.02 1.10 -16.81
N GLY A 19 0.34 2.30 -16.35
CA GLY A 19 1.21 2.47 -15.21
C GLY A 19 0.70 1.49 -14.19
N LEU A 20 1.58 0.59 -13.76
CA LEU A 20 1.33 -0.37 -12.69
C LEU A 20 1.16 0.48 -11.43
N GLY A 21 0.03 1.19 -11.36
CA GLY A 21 -0.48 1.88 -10.22
C GLY A 21 -0.93 0.75 -9.32
N ILE A 22 0.06 0.14 -8.67
CA ILE A 22 -0.16 -0.67 -7.49
C ILE A 22 -0.91 0.29 -6.58
N LYS A 23 -2.23 0.14 -6.52
CA LYS A 23 -3.05 0.85 -5.56
C LYS A 23 -2.50 0.40 -4.23
N THR A 24 -1.79 1.27 -3.55
CA THR A 24 -1.05 1.02 -2.31
C THR A 24 -1.93 0.32 -1.26
N GLY A 25 -3.26 0.51 -1.36
CA GLY A 25 -4.26 -0.20 -0.54
C GLY A 25 -4.34 -1.73 -0.72
N GLN A 26 -4.10 -2.28 -1.92
CA GLN A 26 -4.19 -3.74 -2.13
C GLN A 26 -3.00 -4.50 -1.53
N LEU A 27 -1.82 -3.86 -1.41
CA LEU A 27 -0.68 -4.46 -0.73
C LEU A 27 -0.87 -4.42 0.80
N ALA A 28 -1.46 -3.34 1.30
CA ALA A 28 -1.80 -3.17 2.71
C ALA A 28 -2.83 -4.20 3.20
N GLU A 29 -3.90 -4.46 2.42
CA GLU A 29 -4.90 -5.48 2.78
C GLU A 29 -4.34 -6.91 2.77
N ALA A 30 -3.35 -7.20 1.92
CA ALA A 30 -2.69 -8.50 1.90
C ALA A 30 -1.69 -8.69 3.05
N ALA A 31 -1.19 -7.60 3.65
CA ALA A 31 -0.20 -7.64 4.72
C ALA A 31 -0.80 -7.78 6.12
N CYS A 32 -2.07 -7.41 6.31
CA CYS A 32 -2.72 -7.47 7.61
C CYS A 32 -3.53 -8.77 7.78
N MET A 33 -3.44 -9.44 8.94
CA MET A 33 -4.38 -10.53 9.27
C MET A 33 -5.81 -10.02 9.53
N MET A 34 -5.96 -8.74 9.89
CA MET A 34 -7.24 -8.06 10.12
C MET A 34 -7.43 -6.88 9.17
N SER A 35 -8.66 -6.40 9.01
CA SER A 35 -8.91 -5.23 8.17
C SER A 35 -8.08 -4.01 8.65
N PRO A 36 -7.32 -3.34 7.76
CA PRO A 36 -6.50 -2.21 8.13
C PRO A 36 -7.32 -1.06 8.73
N ILE A 37 -6.67 -0.27 9.59
CA ILE A 37 -7.22 0.95 10.18
C ILE A 37 -6.58 2.13 9.47
N HIS A 38 -7.41 3.05 8.96
CA HIS A 38 -6.90 4.34 8.50
C HIS A 38 -6.52 5.19 9.71
N LEU A 39 -5.24 5.55 9.82
CA LEU A 39 -4.67 6.28 10.94
C LEU A 39 -3.68 7.34 10.41
N PRO A 40 -4.10 8.60 10.24
CA PRO A 40 -3.21 9.66 9.75
C PRO A 40 -2.06 9.91 10.73
N ASN A 41 -0.85 10.11 10.18
CA ASN A 41 0.40 10.19 10.95
C ASN A 41 0.63 8.93 11.79
N CYS A 42 0.53 7.77 11.17
CA CYS A 42 0.63 6.48 11.85
C CYS A 42 1.97 6.37 12.60
N SER A 43 1.89 6.18 13.92
CA SER A 43 2.99 5.71 14.77
C SER A 43 2.67 4.34 15.33
N HIS A 44 3.69 3.61 15.77
CA HIS A 44 3.50 2.27 16.34
C HIS A 44 2.57 2.32 17.56
N GLU A 45 2.78 3.25 18.49
CA GLU A 45 1.98 3.38 19.71
C GLU A 45 0.52 3.71 19.40
N ALA A 46 0.29 4.66 18.49
CA ALA A 46 -1.06 5.05 18.07
C ALA A 46 -1.78 3.91 17.33
N CYS A 47 -1.04 3.13 16.54
CA CYS A 47 -1.56 1.94 15.86
C CYS A 47 -1.95 0.84 16.86
N VAL A 48 -1.08 0.50 17.80
CA VAL A 48 -1.37 -0.49 18.85
C VAL A 48 -2.59 -0.07 19.67
N GLN A 49 -2.67 1.21 20.08
CA GLN A 49 -3.84 1.73 20.79
C GLN A 49 -5.12 1.60 19.95
N SER A 50 -5.06 2.00 18.68
CA SER A 50 -6.20 1.88 17.75
C SER A 50 -6.64 0.43 17.53
N CYS A 51 -5.70 -0.51 17.52
CA CYS A 51 -5.99 -1.93 17.42
C CYS A 51 -6.72 -2.46 18.66
N VAL A 52 -6.28 -2.05 19.85
CA VAL A 52 -6.94 -2.41 21.11
C VAL A 52 -8.35 -1.81 21.17
N GLU A 53 -8.51 -0.54 20.79
CA GLU A 53 -9.80 0.15 20.78
C GLU A 53 -10.81 -0.49 19.80
N LYS A 54 -10.36 -0.88 18.61
CA LYS A 54 -11.25 -1.41 17.57
C LYS A 54 -11.58 -2.89 17.73
N TYR A 55 -10.60 -3.71 18.16
CA TYR A 55 -10.70 -5.17 18.10
C TYR A 55 -10.63 -5.87 19.47
N GLY A 56 -10.33 -5.16 20.55
CA GLY A 56 -10.24 -5.72 21.90
C GLY A 56 -8.84 -6.20 22.29
N GLU A 57 -8.77 -7.05 23.32
CA GLU A 57 -7.56 -7.24 24.15
C GLU A 57 -6.25 -7.54 23.39
N CYS A 58 -5.19 -6.84 23.82
CA CYS A 58 -3.77 -7.04 23.52
C CYS A 58 -3.42 -7.38 22.07
N ILE A 59 -4.08 -6.73 21.11
CA ILE A 59 -3.73 -6.86 19.70
C ILE A 59 -2.59 -5.92 19.38
N ASN A 60 -1.44 -6.50 19.06
CA ASN A 60 -0.29 -5.77 18.58
C ASN A 60 -0.55 -5.25 17.15
N GLY A 61 0.08 -4.14 16.78
CA GLY A 61 -0.13 -3.48 15.50
C GLY A 61 1.09 -2.77 14.98
N GLY A 62 1.15 -2.56 13.67
CA GLY A 62 2.25 -1.89 12.99
C GLY A 62 1.77 -1.01 11.86
N CYS A 63 2.47 0.10 11.63
CA CYS A 63 2.21 0.98 10.50
C CYS A 63 2.82 0.38 9.23
N ILE A 64 2.00 0.19 8.22
CA ILE A 64 2.42 -0.27 6.88
C ILE A 64 2.89 0.92 6.04
N ASP A 65 2.25 2.07 6.26
CA ASP A 65 2.59 3.36 5.69
C ASP A 65 2.20 4.47 6.69
N TYR A 66 2.36 5.73 6.29
CA TYR A 66 2.11 6.89 7.15
C TYR A 66 0.63 7.12 7.52
N GLN A 67 -0.29 6.38 6.91
CA GLN A 67 -1.74 6.54 7.05
C GLN A 67 -2.49 5.23 7.33
N THR A 68 -1.79 4.10 7.39
CA THR A 68 -2.40 2.78 7.48
C THR A 68 -1.76 1.96 8.60
N CYS A 69 -2.59 1.48 9.51
CA CYS A 69 -2.23 0.60 10.63
C CYS A 69 -2.76 -0.81 10.37
N CYS A 70 -1.89 -1.82 10.44
CA CYS A 70 -2.26 -3.24 10.51
C CYS A 70 -2.37 -3.68 11.97
N CYS A 71 -3.44 -4.41 12.29
CA CYS A 71 -3.60 -5.10 13.58
C CYS A 71 -3.37 -6.60 13.38
N ARG A 72 -2.59 -7.23 14.25
CA ARG A 72 -1.97 -8.55 14.06
C ARG A 72 -1.16 -8.63 12.77
N PHE A 73 0.09 -8.21 12.89
CA PHE A 73 1.14 -8.51 11.92
C PHE A 73 1.46 -10.01 11.90
#